data_AF-A0A1H0XI87-F1
#
_entry.id   AF-A0A1H0XI87-F1
#
_cell.length_a   1.000
_cell.length_b   1.000
_cell.length_c   1.000
_cell.angle_alpha   90.00
_cell.angle_beta   90.00
_cell.angle_gamma   90.00
#
_symmetry.space_group_name_H-M   'P 1'
#
loop_
_entity.id
_entity.type
_entity.pdbx_description
1 polymer ?
#
loop_
_entity_poly.entity_id
_entity_poly.type
_entity_poly.pdbx_seq_one_letter_code
_entity_poly.pdbx_strand_id
1 'polypeptide(L)'
;MAYRNKTYVAFDGDNDIRYYHLMRAWRQRDNSTFNFYDAHDLNTARDSSQEISIKRQLSIRMMNTKVFVLLIGSNTRYLRKFVKWEIETAIRLNLPIICVNLNKSRSSDNLCPVSLENKLAIFIPFEKKIMQHALENWPDSYKKYKLLGKSGPYFYKESVYDKL
;
A
#
# COMPACT_ATOMS: atom_id res chain seq x y z
N MET A 1 18.61 -3.80 -15.83
CA MET A 1 17.38 -3.85 -15.00
C MET A 1 16.88 -2.43 -14.78
N ALA A 2 15.64 -2.10 -15.12
CA ALA A 2 15.04 -0.83 -14.72
C ALA A 2 14.93 -0.78 -13.19
N TYR A 3 15.64 0.14 -12.54
CA TYR A 3 15.59 0.31 -11.08
C TYR A 3 14.21 0.82 -10.67
N ARG A 4 13.37 -0.07 -10.14
CA ARG A 4 12.10 0.32 -9.49
C ARG A 4 12.43 0.85 -8.10
N ASN A 5 12.30 2.15 -7.89
CA ASN A 5 12.64 2.81 -6.63
C ASN A 5 11.45 3.55 -5.98
N LYS A 6 10.24 3.39 -6.54
CA LYS A 6 9.06 4.13 -6.07
C LYS A 6 8.06 3.23 -5.35
N THR A 7 7.31 3.84 -4.46
CA THR A 7 6.24 3.24 -3.67
C THR A 7 4.91 3.76 -4.18
N TYR A 8 3.96 2.88 -4.48
CA TYR A 8 2.62 3.28 -4.85
C TYR A 8 1.75 3.28 -3.60
N VAL A 9 1.04 4.37 -3.32
CA VAL A 9 0.15 4.46 -2.14
C VAL A 9 -1.29 4.52 -2.62
N ALA A 10 -2.08 3.51 -2.26
CA ALA A 10 -3.52 3.45 -2.45
C ALA A 10 -4.23 3.76 -1.13
N PHE A 11 -5.31 4.52 -1.19
CA PHE A 11 -6.10 4.93 -0.02
C PHE A 11 -7.48 5.48 -0.45
N ASP A 12 -8.37 5.74 0.51
CA ASP A 12 -9.63 6.45 0.26
C ASP A 12 -9.37 7.95 0.06
N GLY A 13 -9.50 8.43 -1.18
CA GLY A 13 -9.25 9.83 -1.54
C GLY A 13 -10.15 10.83 -0.81
N ASP A 14 -11.37 10.44 -0.46
CA ASP A 14 -12.36 11.34 0.16
C ASP A 14 -12.14 11.46 1.67
N ASN A 15 -11.77 10.34 2.33
CA ASN A 15 -11.72 10.26 3.80
C ASN A 15 -10.30 10.26 4.38
N ASP A 16 -9.32 9.71 3.65
CA ASP A 16 -8.01 9.36 4.20
C ASP A 16 -6.84 10.20 3.63
N ILE A 17 -7.11 11.16 2.75
CA ILE A 17 -6.07 12.00 2.11
C ILE A 17 -5.14 12.72 3.08
N ARG A 18 -5.64 13.09 4.27
CA ARG A 18 -4.83 13.69 5.34
C ARG A 18 -3.67 12.81 5.80
N TYR A 19 -3.85 11.49 5.81
CA TYR A 19 -2.80 10.54 6.21
C TYR A 19 -1.72 10.45 5.15
N TYR A 20 -2.10 10.52 3.88
CA TYR A 20 -1.15 10.63 2.77
C TYR A 20 -0.34 11.93 2.86
N HIS A 21 -0.98 13.07 3.15
CA HIS A 21 -0.26 14.33 3.38
C HIS A 21 0.72 14.24 4.56
N LEU A 22 0.34 13.54 5.63
CA LEU A 22 1.26 13.32 6.76
C LEU A 22 2.47 12.47 6.37
N MET A 23 2.28 11.41 5.58
CA MET A 23 3.39 10.62 5.02
C MET A 23 4.32 11.48 4.16
N ARG A 24 3.78 12.42 3.37
CA ARG A 24 4.58 13.39 2.60
C ARG A 24 5.36 14.33 3.51
N ALA A 25 4.77 14.80 4.61
CA ALA A 25 5.45 15.66 5.58
C ALA A 25 6.60 14.92 6.30
N TRP A 26 6.41 13.65 6.66
CA TRP A 26 7.48 12.81 7.22
C TRP A 26 8.67 12.68 6.28
N ARG A 27 8.41 12.56 4.97
CA ARG A 27 9.46 12.51 3.95
C ARG A 27 10.30 13.78 3.91
N GLN A 28 9.65 14.95 3.91
CA GLN A 28 10.33 16.25 3.81
C GLN A 28 11.26 16.51 5.00
N ARG A 29 10.90 16.02 6.18
CA ARG A 29 11.66 16.26 7.42
C ARG A 29 12.91 15.38 7.57
N ASP A 30 12.86 14.12 7.13
CA ASP A 30 13.90 13.15 7.48
C ASP A 30 14.81 12.76 6.30
N ASN A 31 14.62 13.38 5.12
CA ASN A 31 15.30 13.00 3.87
C ASN A 31 15.16 11.50 3.52
N SER A 32 14.21 10.81 4.17
CA SER A 32 13.91 9.40 3.98
C SER A 32 13.59 9.12 2.52
N THR A 33 14.05 7.96 2.01
CA THR A 33 13.96 7.56 0.60
C THR A 33 12.54 7.20 0.13
N PHE A 34 11.50 7.68 0.81
CA PHE A 34 10.10 7.42 0.48
C PHE A 34 9.68 8.11 -0.82
N ASN A 35 9.93 7.49 -1.96
CA ASN A 35 9.55 8.06 -3.24
C ASN A 35 8.14 7.59 -3.64
N PHE A 36 7.10 8.33 -3.21
CA PHE A 36 5.71 7.97 -3.48
C PHE A 36 5.26 8.34 -4.91
N TYR A 37 4.53 7.44 -5.57
CA TYR A 37 3.57 7.80 -6.62
C TYR A 37 2.23 8.10 -5.95
N ASP A 38 1.67 9.27 -6.25
CA ASP A 38 0.30 9.60 -5.88
C ASP A 38 -0.65 8.96 -6.91
N ALA A 39 -1.60 8.15 -6.47
CA ALA A 39 -2.65 7.59 -7.33
C ALA A 39 -3.78 8.60 -7.59
N HIS A 40 -3.96 9.56 -6.69
CA HIS A 40 -5.13 10.44 -6.65
C HIS A 40 -4.90 11.81 -7.27
N ASP A 41 -3.65 12.18 -7.56
CA ASP A 41 -3.30 13.36 -8.37
C ASP A 41 -3.91 13.32 -9.81
N LEU A 42 -4.42 12.16 -10.23
CA LEU A 42 -5.12 11.95 -11.51
C LEU A 42 -6.64 11.80 -11.36
N ASN A 43 -7.17 11.67 -10.14
CA ASN A 43 -8.54 11.19 -9.88
C ASN A 43 -9.58 12.31 -9.66
N THR A 44 -9.63 13.28 -10.56
CA THR A 44 -10.83 14.14 -10.71
C THR A 44 -11.65 13.66 -11.90
N ALA A 45 -12.38 12.55 -11.76
CA ALA A 45 -13.21 12.02 -12.84
C ALA A 45 -14.59 11.56 -12.38
N ARG A 46 -15.62 12.02 -13.09
CA ARG A 46 -17.03 11.65 -12.91
C ARG A 46 -17.58 10.84 -14.10
N ASP A 47 -16.74 10.49 -15.09
CA ASP A 47 -17.14 9.78 -16.32
C ASP A 47 -16.42 8.42 -16.51
N SER A 48 -17.16 7.43 -17.04
CA SER A 48 -16.74 6.08 -17.41
C SER A 48 -15.60 6.04 -18.44
N SER A 49 -15.57 6.96 -19.40
CA SER A 49 -14.51 7.07 -20.40
C SER A 49 -13.18 7.53 -19.77
N GLN A 50 -13.27 8.34 -18.72
CA GLN A 50 -12.12 8.79 -17.94
C GLN A 50 -11.58 7.68 -17.04
N GLU A 51 -12.44 6.79 -16.51
CA GLU A 51 -12.03 5.68 -15.65
C GLU A 51 -11.02 4.73 -16.34
N ILE A 52 -11.27 4.34 -17.58
CA ILE A 52 -10.37 3.44 -18.33
C ILE A 52 -9.00 4.12 -18.55
N SER A 53 -9.02 5.40 -18.94
CA SER A 53 -7.80 6.18 -19.15
C SER A 53 -6.99 6.31 -17.85
N ILE A 54 -7.66 6.61 -16.73
CA ILE A 54 -7.04 6.69 -15.40
C ILE A 54 -6.41 5.35 -15.02
N LYS A 55 -7.16 4.25 -15.11
CA LYS A 55 -6.63 2.90 -14.81
C LYS A 55 -5.41 2.58 -15.67
N ARG A 56 -5.41 2.97 -16.95
CA ARG A 56 -4.24 2.82 -17.82
C ARG A 56 -3.03 3.60 -17.28
N GLN A 57 -3.20 4.86 -16.91
CA GLN A 57 -2.13 5.69 -16.34
C GLN A 57 -1.61 5.15 -15.01
N LEU A 58 -2.51 4.73 -14.12
CA LEU A 58 -2.15 4.09 -12.85
C LEU A 58 -1.38 2.78 -13.08
N SER A 59 -1.78 1.97 -14.07
CA SER A 59 -1.08 0.73 -14.40
C SER A 59 0.39 0.96 -14.77
N ILE A 60 0.68 2.03 -15.53
CA ILE A 60 2.05 2.40 -15.92
C ILE A 60 2.88 2.81 -14.69
N ARG A 61 2.28 3.51 -13.73
CA ARG A 61 2.93 3.85 -12.45
C ARG A 61 3.21 2.61 -11.61
N MET A 62 2.25 1.69 -11.53
CA MET A 62 2.41 0.43 -10.80
C MET A 62 3.48 -0.47 -11.42
N MET A 63 3.64 -0.50 -12.75
CA MET A 63 4.73 -1.24 -13.40
C MET A 63 6.13 -0.73 -13.02
N ASN A 64 6.24 0.55 -12.66
CA ASN A 64 7.49 1.19 -12.21
C ASN A 64 7.62 1.25 -10.67
N THR A 65 6.76 0.53 -9.95
CA THR A 65 6.71 0.54 -8.49
C THR A 65 7.45 -0.66 -7.90
N LYS A 66 8.20 -0.43 -6.82
CA LYS A 66 8.90 -1.45 -6.02
C LYS A 66 7.96 -2.09 -5.00
N VAL A 67 7.13 -1.27 -4.35
CA VAL A 67 6.27 -1.68 -3.22
C VAL A 67 4.91 -1.01 -3.33
N PHE A 68 3.85 -1.78 -3.09
CA PHE A 68 2.49 -1.27 -3.00
C PHE A 68 2.10 -1.10 -1.53
N VAL A 69 1.66 0.10 -1.17
CA VAL A 69 1.17 0.45 0.17
C VAL A 69 -0.31 0.75 0.08
N LEU A 70 -1.10 0.13 0.95
CA LEU A 70 -2.53 0.38 1.09
C LEU A 70 -2.80 0.99 2.47
N LEU A 71 -3.36 2.20 2.52
CA LEU A 71 -3.90 2.74 3.77
C LEU A 71 -5.33 2.21 3.96
N ILE A 72 -5.57 1.61 5.13
CA ILE A 72 -6.85 1.01 5.50
C ILE A 72 -7.50 1.90 6.57
N GLY A 73 -8.48 2.69 6.12
CA GLY A 73 -9.37 3.49 6.95
C GLY A 73 -10.72 2.81 7.18
N SER A 74 -11.67 3.55 7.77
CA SER A 74 -12.98 3.02 8.13
C SER A 74 -13.82 2.56 6.94
N ASN A 75 -13.63 3.19 5.78
CA ASN A 75 -14.46 2.97 4.59
C ASN A 75 -13.78 2.08 3.54
N THR A 76 -12.49 1.78 3.70
CA THR A 76 -11.66 1.11 2.67
C THR A 76 -12.23 -0.24 2.25
N ARG A 77 -12.85 -1.01 3.16
CA ARG A 77 -13.52 -2.28 2.86
C ARG A 77 -14.60 -2.16 1.78
N TYR A 78 -15.29 -1.03 1.73
CA TYR A 78 -16.43 -0.81 0.84
C TYR A 78 -16.03 -0.23 -0.51
N LEU A 79 -14.76 0.14 -0.70
CA LEU A 79 -14.27 0.71 -1.96
C LEU A 79 -14.11 -0.37 -3.03
N ARG A 80 -15.13 -0.51 -3.90
CA ARG A 80 -15.18 -1.55 -4.95
C ARG A 80 -14.70 -1.11 -6.34
N LYS A 81 -14.37 0.17 -6.53
CA LYS A 81 -13.93 0.73 -7.82
C LYS A 81 -12.40 0.75 -7.93
N PHE A 82 -11.79 1.92 -7.73
CA PHE A 82 -10.34 2.11 -7.93
C PHE A 82 -9.50 1.28 -6.95
N VAL A 83 -9.73 1.39 -5.64
CA VAL A 83 -8.93 0.67 -4.63
C VAL A 83 -8.95 -0.85 -4.84
N LYS A 84 -10.12 -1.43 -5.13
CA LYS A 84 -10.22 -2.85 -5.49
C LYS A 84 -9.35 -3.18 -6.71
N TRP A 85 -9.47 -2.40 -7.78
CA TRP A 85 -8.69 -2.59 -9.00
C TRP A 85 -7.18 -2.42 -8.78
N GLU A 86 -6.77 -1.47 -7.94
CA GLU A 86 -5.36 -1.25 -7.56
C GLU A 86 -4.80 -2.47 -6.81
N ILE A 87 -5.54 -3.00 -5.84
CA ILE A 87 -5.15 -4.21 -5.10
C ILE A 87 -4.99 -5.39 -6.06
N GLU A 88 -5.97 -5.62 -6.94
CA GLU A 88 -5.92 -6.70 -7.93
C GLU A 88 -4.74 -6.55 -8.89
N THR A 89 -4.42 -5.32 -9.28
CA THR A 89 -3.30 -5.00 -10.15
C THR A 89 -1.97 -5.22 -9.44
N ALA A 90 -1.84 -4.83 -8.17
CA ALA A 90 -0.65 -5.09 -7.35
C ALA A 90 -0.37 -6.59 -7.22
N ILE A 91 -1.43 -7.38 -7.00
CA ILE A 91 -1.35 -8.85 -6.93
C ILE A 91 -0.88 -9.42 -8.27
N ARG A 92 -1.48 -8.97 -9.39
CA ARG A 92 -1.11 -9.43 -10.74
C ARG A 92 0.33 -9.10 -11.10
N LEU A 93 0.81 -7.93 -10.70
CA LEU A 93 2.19 -7.49 -10.89
C LEU A 93 3.18 -8.09 -9.87
N ASN A 94 2.70 -8.94 -8.96
CA ASN A 94 3.47 -9.57 -7.89
C ASN A 94 4.26 -8.54 -7.06
N LEU A 95 3.63 -7.40 -6.78
CA LEU A 95 4.22 -6.36 -5.95
C LEU A 95 4.12 -6.76 -4.47
N PRO A 96 5.16 -6.53 -3.66
CA PRO A 96 5.06 -6.61 -2.21
C PRO A 96 3.98 -5.65 -1.71
N ILE A 97 3.03 -6.18 -0.92
CA ILE A 97 1.89 -5.41 -0.39
C ILE A 97 2.11 -5.14 1.10
N ILE A 98 2.08 -3.86 1.48
CA ILE A 98 2.10 -3.38 2.87
C ILE A 98 0.73 -2.74 3.14
N CYS A 99 0.05 -3.25 4.15
CA CYS A 99 -1.23 -2.74 4.62
C CYS A 99 -1.02 -1.94 5.89
N VAL A 100 -1.43 -0.68 5.85
CA VAL A 100 -1.23 0.26 6.94
C VAL A 100 -2.58 0.62 7.51
N ASN A 101 -2.84 0.12 8.72
CA ASN A 101 -4.11 0.33 9.39
C ASN A 101 -4.13 1.70 10.07
N LEU A 102 -5.06 2.56 9.64
CA LEU A 102 -5.21 3.91 10.16
C LEU A 102 -5.80 3.94 11.57
N ASN A 103 -6.49 2.87 11.97
CA ASN A 103 -6.94 2.65 13.36
C ASN A 103 -5.82 2.15 14.30
N LYS A 104 -4.57 2.08 13.81
CA LYS A 104 -3.38 1.59 14.55
C LYS A 104 -3.42 0.11 14.95
N SER A 105 -4.28 -0.69 14.33
CA SER A 105 -4.23 -2.14 14.50
C SER A 105 -2.93 -2.71 13.92
N ARG A 106 -2.33 -3.67 14.64
CA ARG A 106 -1.17 -4.44 14.16
C ARG A 106 -1.58 -5.69 13.37
N SER A 107 -2.88 -5.98 13.29
CA SER A 107 -3.42 -7.17 12.64
C SER A 107 -4.41 -6.83 11.52
N SER A 108 -4.75 -7.82 10.69
CA SER A 108 -5.83 -7.70 9.72
C SER A 108 -7.16 -7.71 10.47
N ASP A 109 -8.00 -6.71 10.23
CA ASP A 109 -9.29 -6.56 10.89
C ASP A 109 -10.45 -6.51 9.87
N ASN A 110 -11.64 -6.20 10.37
CA ASN A 110 -12.85 -6.12 9.56
C ASN A 110 -12.85 -4.95 8.57
N LEU A 111 -11.90 -4.02 8.61
CA LEU A 111 -11.78 -2.91 7.65
C LEU A 111 -10.96 -3.30 6.41
N CYS A 112 -10.28 -4.44 6.48
CA CYS A 112 -9.53 -4.97 5.34
C CYS A 112 -10.46 -5.24 4.15
N PRO A 113 -10.11 -4.76 2.94
CA PRO A 113 -10.90 -5.04 1.75
C PRO A 113 -10.81 -6.52 1.35
N VAL A 114 -11.96 -7.07 0.96
CA VAL A 114 -12.11 -8.49 0.56
C VAL A 114 -11.17 -8.89 -0.58
N SER A 115 -10.79 -7.97 -1.45
CA SER A 115 -9.83 -8.23 -2.54
C SER A 115 -8.44 -8.64 -2.06
N LEU A 116 -8.10 -8.35 -0.80
CA LEU A 116 -6.83 -8.72 -0.17
C LEU A 116 -6.94 -9.95 0.73
N GLU A 117 -8.13 -10.52 0.89
CA GLU A 117 -8.34 -11.68 1.75
C GLU A 117 -7.51 -12.88 1.26
N ASN A 118 -6.84 -13.56 2.19
CA ASN A 118 -5.91 -14.67 1.94
C ASN A 118 -4.72 -14.33 1.02
N LYS A 119 -4.46 -13.06 0.72
CA LYS A 119 -3.29 -12.63 -0.05
C LYS A 119 -2.10 -12.36 0.86
N LEU A 120 -0.91 -12.64 0.34
CA LEU A 120 0.33 -12.36 1.05
C LEU A 120 0.48 -10.83 1.18
N ALA A 121 0.34 -10.34 2.40
CA ALA A 121 0.47 -8.92 2.72
C ALA A 121 0.87 -8.78 4.19
N ILE A 122 1.67 -7.76 4.51
CA ILE A 122 1.98 -7.45 5.90
C ILE A 122 1.06 -6.34 6.42
N PHE A 123 0.56 -6.48 7.64
CA PHE A 123 -0.26 -5.48 8.30
C PHE A 123 0.56 -4.78 9.38
N ILE A 124 0.53 -3.45 9.36
CA ILE A 124 1.24 -2.59 10.29
C ILE A 124 0.34 -1.43 10.73
N PRO A 125 0.55 -0.86 11.93
CA PRO A 125 -0.15 0.35 12.33
C PRO A 125 0.39 1.56 11.56
N PHE A 126 -0.44 2.61 11.44
CA PHE A 126 -0.04 3.88 10.84
C PHE A 126 0.93 4.67 11.75
N GLU A 127 2.19 4.24 11.73
CA GLU A 127 3.29 4.83 12.49
C GLU A 127 4.56 4.93 11.63
N LYS A 128 5.29 6.05 11.78
CA LYS A 128 6.44 6.38 10.92
C LYS A 128 7.54 5.31 10.95
N LYS A 129 7.96 4.89 12.16
CA LYS A 129 9.12 3.99 12.33
C LYS A 129 8.87 2.60 11.75
N ILE A 130 7.72 2.00 12.06
CA ILE A 130 7.36 0.68 11.53
C ILE A 130 7.12 0.70 10.02
N MET A 131 6.57 1.80 9.49
CA MET A 131 6.38 1.96 8.05
C MET A 131 7.72 2.04 7.32
N GLN A 132 8.69 2.76 7.87
CA GLN A 132 10.06 2.78 7.36
C GLN A 132 10.66 1.37 7.36
N HIS A 133 10.60 0.70 8.51
CA HIS A 133 11.09 -0.66 8.64
C HIS A 133 10.44 -1.62 7.63
N ALA A 134 9.13 -1.50 7.42
CA ALA A 134 8.39 -2.32 6.47
C ALA A 134 8.83 -2.06 5.03
N LEU A 135 9.01 -0.79 4.63
CA LEU A 135 9.42 -0.45 3.28
C LEU A 135 10.85 -0.92 2.94
N GLU A 136 11.72 -1.01 3.95
CA GLU A 136 13.09 -1.49 3.81
C GLU A 136 13.16 -3.03 3.79
N ASN A 137 12.42 -3.72 4.66
CA ASN A 137 12.61 -5.16 4.93
C ASN A 137 11.53 -6.08 4.33
N TRP A 138 10.30 -5.58 4.16
CA TRP A 138 9.21 -6.40 3.63
C TRP A 138 9.41 -6.85 2.18
N PRO A 139 9.94 -6.04 1.24
CA PRO A 139 10.05 -6.47 -0.16
C PRO A 139 10.86 -7.75 -0.36
N ASP A 140 11.94 -7.93 0.40
CA ASP A 140 12.77 -9.13 0.31
C ASP A 140 12.15 -10.31 1.07
N SER A 141 11.52 -10.04 2.23
CA SER A 141 10.72 -11.02 2.97
C SER A 141 9.56 -11.57 2.13
N TYR A 142 8.87 -10.69 1.42
CA TYR A 142 7.76 -11.02 0.52
C TYR A 142 8.21 -11.98 -0.58
N LYS A 143 9.31 -11.68 -1.27
CA LYS A 143 9.88 -12.58 -2.30
C LYS A 143 10.19 -13.95 -1.73
N LYS A 144 10.83 -14.00 -0.56
CA LYS A 144 11.15 -15.27 0.13
C LYS A 144 9.89 -16.07 0.46
N TYR A 145 8.89 -15.44 1.06
CA TYR A 145 7.63 -16.09 1.42
C TYR A 145 6.84 -16.54 0.21
N LYS A 146 6.88 -15.76 -0.88
CA LYS A 146 6.25 -16.12 -2.15
C LYS A 146 6.89 -17.36 -2.78
N LEU A 147 8.22 -17.47 -2.76
CA LEU A 147 8.94 -18.65 -3.22
C LEU A 147 8.60 -19.90 -2.39
N LEU A 148 8.35 -19.73 -1.10
CA LEU A 148 7.92 -20.79 -0.19
C LEU A 148 6.42 -21.11 -0.31
N GLY A 149 5.70 -20.52 -1.26
CA GLY A 149 4.27 -20.75 -1.46
C GLY A 149 3.38 -20.23 -0.33
N LYS A 150 3.90 -19.35 0.55
CA LYS A 150 3.13 -18.82 1.68
C LYS A 150 2.10 -17.78 1.21
N SER A 151 0.96 -17.77 1.88
CA SER A 151 -0.17 -16.86 1.63
C SER A 151 -0.75 -16.36 2.95
N GLY A 152 -1.70 -15.42 2.86
CA GLY A 152 -2.39 -14.86 4.01
C GLY A 152 -1.69 -13.66 4.67
N PRO A 153 -2.32 -13.11 5.72
CA PRO A 153 -1.84 -11.91 6.39
C PRO A 153 -0.60 -12.21 7.24
N TYR A 154 0.37 -11.30 7.19
CA TYR A 154 1.59 -11.32 7.98
C TYR A 154 1.61 -10.18 8.98
N PHE A 155 2.27 -10.41 10.10
CA PHE A 155 2.44 -9.44 11.18
C PHE A 155 3.89 -9.47 11.65
N TYR A 156 4.43 -8.31 12.01
CA TYR A 156 5.70 -8.26 12.73
C TYR A 156 5.54 -8.79 14.15
N LYS A 157 6.60 -9.41 14.68
CA LYS A 157 6.67 -9.81 16.08
C LYS A 157 6.83 -8.58 16.98
N GLU A 158 6.42 -8.69 18.24
CA GLU A 158 6.54 -7.63 19.24
C GLU A 158 7.98 -7.09 19.35
N SER A 159 8.97 -7.99 19.30
CA SER A 159 10.39 -7.65 19.36
C SER A 159 10.91 -6.75 18.23
N VAL A 160 10.15 -6.60 17.13
CA VAL A 160 10.44 -5.61 16.09
C VAL A 160 10.01 -4.23 16.56
N TYR A 161 8.84 -4.12 17.18
CA TYR A 161 8.31 -2.86 17.69
C TYR A 161 9.15 -2.31 18.85
N ASP A 162 9.62 -3.16 19.76
CA ASP A 162 10.47 -2.76 20.89
C ASP A 162 11.81 -2.12 20.46
N LYS A 163 12.26 -2.42 19.24
CA LYS A 163 13.55 -1.96 18.69
C LYS A 163 13.46 -0.68 17.87
N LEU A 164 12.25 -0.14 17.65
CA LEU A 164 12.00 1.02 16.79
C LEU A 164 11.97 2.32 17.58
#